data_AF-A0A956WK32-F1
#
_entry.id   AF-A0A956WK32-F1
#
_cell.length_a   1.000
_cell.length_b   1.000
_cell.length_c   1.000
_cell.angle_alpha   90.00
_cell.angle_beta   90.00
_cell.angle_gamma   90.00
#
_symmetry.space_group_name_H-M   'P 1'
#
loop_
_entity.id
_entity.type
_entity.pdbx_description
1 polymer ?
#
loop_
_entity_poly.entity_id
_entity_poly.type
_entity_poly.pdbx_seq_one_letter_code
_entity_poly.pdbx_strand_id
1 'polypeptide(L)' 'MGRWVEIQRSWHDTAVTNCALCGRLVPRRVWLVEFNGQELPFCNEECEGMYRDYWLPKYGPNAESATHAAASDS' A
#
# COMPACT_ATOMS: atom_id res chain seq x y z
N MET A 1 10.92 3.15 -4.78
CA MET A 1 11.49 1.82 -5.12
C MET A 1 11.09 0.86 -4.02
N GLY A 2 10.74 -0.38 -4.36
CA GLY A 2 10.39 -1.41 -3.40
C GLY A 2 11.52 -2.38 -3.09
N ARG A 3 11.40 -3.11 -1.97
CA ARG A 3 12.36 -4.16 -1.56
C ARG A 3 11.64 -5.34 -0.93
N TRP A 4 12.16 -6.54 -1.18
CA TRP A 4 11.74 -7.74 -0.47
C TRP A 4 12.37 -7.80 0.92
N VAL A 5 11.56 -8.03 1.94
CA VAL A 5 11.99 -8.12 3.34
C VAL A 5 11.44 -9.40 3.94
N GLU A 6 12.26 -10.13 4.69
CA GLU A 6 11.82 -11.30 5.46
C GLU A 6 11.23 -10.84 6.80
N ILE A 7 10.04 -11.34 7.12
CA ILE A 7 9.34 -11.03 8.36
C ILE A 7 9.94 -11.90 9.46
N GLN A 8 10.73 -11.29 10.33
CA GLN A 8 11.28 -11.94 11.51
C GLN A 8 10.25 -11.85 12.63
N ARG A 9 9.74 -13.01 13.09
CA ARG A 9 8.80 -13.07 14.23
C ARG A 9 9.36 -13.90 15.35
N SER A 10 9.19 -13.41 16.57
CA SER A 10 9.38 -14.22 17.77
C SER A 10 8.13 -15.05 18.04
N TRP A 11 8.26 -16.16 18.78
CA TRP A 11 7.13 -17.06 19.05
C TRP A 11 5.94 -16.38 19.74
N HIS A 12 6.20 -15.33 20.53
CA HIS A 12 5.22 -14.56 21.28
C HIS A 12 4.73 -13.32 20.53
N ASP A 13 5.19 -13.11 19.29
CA ASP A 13 4.81 -11.96 18.49
C ASP A 13 3.42 -12.18 17.87
N THR A 14 2.47 -11.35 18.30
CA THR A 14 1.08 -11.36 17.79
C THR A 14 0.90 -10.39 16.63
N ALA A 15 1.93 -9.61 16.26
CA ALA A 15 1.85 -8.69 15.14
C ALA A 15 1.64 -9.44 13.82
N VAL A 16 0.73 -8.93 13.00
CA VAL A 16 0.47 -9.44 11.66
C VAL A 16 0.84 -8.38 10.62
N THR A 17 1.47 -8.84 9.54
CA THR A 17 1.75 -8.00 8.37
C THR A 17 0.69 -8.30 7.32
N ASN A 18 -0.14 -7.32 7.01
CA ASN A 18 -1.18 -7.43 5.98
C ASN A 18 -0.79 -6.61 4.76
N CYS A 19 -1.22 -7.03 3.57
CA CYS A 19 -1.05 -6.25 2.35
C CYS A 19 -1.89 -4.97 2.43
N ALA A 20 -1.27 -3.82 2.17
CA ALA A 20 -1.89 -2.50 2.20
C ALA A 20 -2.99 -2.32 1.15
N LEU A 21 -2.96 -3.09 0.05
CA LEU A 21 -4.01 -3.07 -0.97
C LEU A 21 -5.13 -4.08 -0.70
N CYS A 22 -4.79 -5.38 -0.62
CA CYS A 22 -5.80 -6.45 -0.61
C CYS A 22 -6.12 -7.01 0.77
N GLY A 23 -5.45 -6.55 1.84
CA GLY A 23 -5.70 -6.95 3.22
C GLY A 23 -5.24 -8.36 3.59
N ARG A 24 -4.76 -9.18 2.64
CA ARG A 24 -4.28 -10.55 2.90
C ARG A 24 -3.09 -10.56 3.86
N LEU A 25 -3.04 -11.56 4.73
CA LEU A 25 -1.90 -11.83 5.60
C LEU A 25 -0.67 -12.22 4.77
N VAL A 26 0.46 -11.57 5.02
CA VAL A 26 1.77 -11.87 4.42
C VAL A 26 2.65 -12.53 5.49
N PRO A 27 2.95 -13.83 5.39
CA PRO A 27 3.53 -14.58 6.51
C PRO A 27 5.06 -14.60 6.55
N ARG A 28 5.74 -14.46 5.41
CA ARG A 28 7.20 -14.72 5.33
C ARG A 28 8.01 -13.63 4.66
N ARG A 29 7.68 -13.28 3.41
CA ARG A 29 8.38 -12.22 2.66
C ARG A 29 7.38 -11.19 2.21
N VAL A 30 7.66 -9.93 2.49
CA VAL A 30 6.82 -8.78 2.16
C VAL A 30 7.58 -7.86 1.21
N TRP A 31 6.86 -7.30 0.24
CA TRP A 31 7.35 -6.25 -0.61
C TRP A 31 7.07 -4.91 0.05
N LEU A 32 8.10 -4.25 0.59
CA LEU A 32 7.97 -2.96 1.27
C LEU A 32 8.34 -1.83 0.32
N VAL A 33 7.49 -0.81 0.27
CA VAL A 33 7.63 0.33 -0.63
C VAL A 33 7.34 1.61 0.14
N GLU A 34 8.19 2.61 -0.02
CA GLU A 34 7.95 3.92 0.57
C GLU A 34 6.98 4.74 -0.29
N PHE A 35 5.92 5.26 0.34
CA PHE A 35 4.98 6.24 -0.21
C PHE A 35 4.82 7.38 0.80
N ASN A 36 5.10 8.62 0.37
CA ASN A 36 4.96 9.82 1.22
C ASN A 36 5.64 9.70 2.59
N GLY A 37 6.83 9.08 2.66
CA GLY A 37 7.57 8.85 3.91
C GLY A 37 7.04 7.72 4.80
N GLN A 38 6.06 6.94 4.33
CA GLN A 38 5.56 5.75 5.02
C GLN A 38 5.92 4.48 4.24
N GLU A 39 6.46 3.47 4.93
CA GLU A 39 6.62 2.14 4.34
C GLU A 39 5.28 1.40 4.31
N LEU A 40 4.83 1.00 3.12
CA LEU A 40 3.63 0.22 2.91
C LEU A 40 3.97 -1.23 2.52
N PRO A 41 3.40 -2.23 3.21
CA PRO A 41 3.60 -3.64 2.89
C PRO A 41 2.68 -4.11 1.76
N PHE A 42 3.22 -4.83 0.78
CA PHE A 42 2.46 -5.51 -0.27
C PHE A 42 2.81 -6.99 -0.33
N CYS A 43 1.84 -7.82 -0.69
CA CYS A 43 2.09 -9.26 -0.86
C CYS A 43 2.91 -9.59 -2.12
N ASN A 44 2.92 -8.67 -3.11
CA ASN A 44 3.69 -8.75 -4.35
C ASN A 44 3.78 -7.37 -5.02
N GLU A 45 4.61 -7.27 -6.07
CA GLU A 45 4.79 -6.06 -6.88
C GLU A 45 3.50 -5.67 -7.64
N GLU A 46 2.66 -6.63 -8.01
CA GLU A 46 1.38 -6.36 -8.68
C GLU A 46 0.42 -5.57 -7.78
N CYS A 47 0.35 -5.92 -6.49
CA CYS A 47 -0.44 -5.16 -5.52
C CYS A 47 0.13 -3.76 -5.28
N GLU A 48 1.45 -3.57 -5.34
CA GLU A 48 2.02 -2.22 -5.35
C GLU A 48 1.56 -1.47 -6.61
N GLY A 49 1.66 -2.09 -7.79
CA GLY A 49 1.26 -1.48 -9.07
C GLY A 49 -0.19 -1.04 -9.06
N MET A 50 -1.12 -1.93 -8.69
CA MET A 50 -2.54 -1.56 -8.56
C MET A 50 -2.78 -0.48 -7.50
N TYR A 51 -2.04 -0.52 -6.38
CA TYR A 51 -2.13 0.53 -5.37
C TYR A 51 -1.71 1.89 -5.94
N ARG A 52 -0.57 1.93 -6.65
CA ARG A 52 0.00 3.13 -7.25
C ARG A 52 -0.85 3.69 -8.39
N ASP A 53 -1.28 2.82 -9.30
CA ASP A 53 -1.84 3.23 -10.58
C ASP A 53 -3.36 3.43 -10.53
N TYR A 54 -4.04 2.80 -9.57
CA TYR A 54 -5.50 2.87 -9.46
C TYR A 54 -5.97 3.37 -8.09
N TRP A 55 -5.50 2.77 -7.00
CA TRP A 55 -6.05 3.07 -5.67
C TRP A 55 -5.65 4.46 -5.19
N LEU A 56 -4.36 4.80 -5.27
CA LEU A 56 -3.80 6.04 -4.74
C LEU A 56 -4.35 7.29 -5.44
N PRO A 57 -4.49 7.35 -6.79
CA PRO A 57 -5.12 8.50 -7.45
C PRO A 57 -6.59 8.68 -7.06
N LYS A 58 -7.31 7.59 -6.81
CA LYS A 58 -8.77 7.60 -6.59
C LYS A 58 -9.18 7.75 -5.13
N TYR A 59 -8.37 7.27 -4.20
CA TYR A 59 -8.71 7.18 -2.77
C TYR A 59 -7.59 7.67 -1.85
N GLY A 60 -6.43 8.05 -2.40
CA GLY A 60 -5.33 8.58 -1.60
C GLY A 60 -5.65 9.95 -1.00
N PRO A 61 -4.75 10.49 -0.14
CA PRO A 61 -4.96 11.78 0.53
C PRO A 61 -5.24 12.97 -0.39
N ASN A 62 -4.85 12.87 -1.66
CA ASN A 62 -5.04 13.91 -2.68
C ASN A 62 -6.23 13.62 -3.63
N ALA A 63 -7.06 12.62 -3.34
CA ALA A 63 -8.21 12.27 -4.20
C ALA A 63 -9.32 13.34 -4.18
N GLU A 64 -9.48 14.07 -3.08
CA GLU A 64 -10.51 15.11 -2.93
C GLU A 64 -10.17 16.39 -3.72
N SER A 65 -8.89 16.74 -3.83
CA SER A 65 -8.44 17.91 -4.60
C SER A 65 -8.57 17.73 -6.12
N ALA A 66 -8.54 16.49 -6.61
CA ALA A 66 -8.84 16.17 -8.02
C ALA A 66 -10.36 16.18 -8.32
N THR A 67 -11.20 15.83 -7.33
CA THR A 67 -12.65 15.72 -7.51
C THR A 67 -13.36 17.09 -7.54
N HIS A 68 -12.86 18.08 -6.78
CA HIS A 68 -13.44 19.44 -6.81
C HIS A 68 -13.05 20.27 -8.05
N ALA A 69 -11.94 19.97 -8.73
CA ALA A 69 -11.55 20.66 -9.96
C ALA A 69 -12.36 20.23 -11.19
N ALA A 70 -12.84 18.98 -11.25
CA ALA A 70 -13.63 18.45 -12.37
C ALA A 70 -15.12 18.83 -12.33
N ALA A 71 -15.63 19.33 -11.19
CA ALA A 71 -17.04 19.69 -11.02
C ALA A 71 -17.34 21.19 -11.23
N SER A 72 -16.35 21.98 -11.66
CA SER A 72 -16.46 23.44 -11.82
C SER A 72 -16.55 23.90 -13.27
N ASP A 73 -16.69 22.98 -14.24
CA ASP A 73 -16.76 23.26 -15.69
C ASP A 73 -18.08 22.71 -16.28
N SER A 74 -19.22 23.09 -15.69
CA SER A 74 -20.56 22.83 -16.23
C SER A 74 -21.52 23.97 -15.90
#